data_AF-A0A7S2DGC5-F1
#
_entry.id   AF-A0A7S2DGC5-F1
#
_cell.length_a   1.000
_cell.length_b   1.000
_cell.length_c   1.000
_cell.angle_alpha   90.00
_cell.angle_beta   90.00
_cell.angle_gamma   90.00
#
_symmetry.space_group_name_H-M   'P 1'
#
loop_
_entity.id
_entity.type
_entity.pdbx_description
1 polymer ?
#
loop_
_entity_poly.entity_id
_entity_poly.type
_entity_poly.pdbx_seq_one_letter_code
_entity_poly.pdbx_strand_id
1 'polypeptide(L)'
;HPVELLTVSASDGKCDVVRQPPIPGFTPSGPRPHVFPDRQAIFISARVHPGETPASYVLEGILRGLAGSRRGLDAAKLLRRYVFFIVPVLNPDGVAMGHHRTDARGVNLNRMYGQADREKHAPILAAEGACRI
;
A
#
# COMPACT_ATOMS: atom_id res chain seq x y z
N HIS A 1 10.45 6.27 9.84
CA HIS A 1 10.84 5.23 8.87
C HIS A 1 10.02 5.40 7.59
N PRO A 2 10.55 5.11 6.39
CA PRO A 2 9.79 5.24 5.14
C PRO A 2 8.63 4.25 5.08
N VAL A 3 7.54 4.64 4.40
CA VAL A 3 6.41 3.76 4.07
C VAL A 3 6.56 3.30 2.63
N GLU A 4 6.51 1.99 2.41
CA GLU A 4 6.65 1.41 1.08
C GLU A 4 5.30 1.21 0.40
N LEU A 5 5.28 1.43 -0.92
CA LEU A 5 4.13 1.14 -1.79
C LEU A 5 4.57 0.17 -2.89
N LEU A 6 4.11 -1.07 -2.79
CA LEU A 6 4.32 -2.09 -3.82
C LEU A 6 3.20 -1.98 -4.86
N THR A 7 3.56 -2.05 -6.14
CA THR A 7 2.59 -2.14 -7.24
C THR A 7 2.75 -3.48 -7.93
N VAL A 8 1.67 -4.27 -7.96
CA VAL A 8 1.67 -5.61 -8.55
C VAL A 8 0.62 -5.67 -9.65
N SER A 9 1.04 -6.05 -10.87
CA SER A 9 0.16 -6.19 -12.03
C SER A 9 0.71 -7.24 -12.99
N ALA A 10 -0.02 -7.55 -14.06
CA ALA A 10 0.45 -8.47 -15.08
C ALA A 10 1.61 -7.87 -15.89
N SER A 11 2.58 -8.72 -16.26
CA SER A 11 3.71 -8.38 -17.13
C SER A 11 3.35 -8.49 -18.63
N ASP A 12 2.20 -7.93 -19.03
CA ASP A 12 1.70 -7.98 -20.41
C ASP A 12 1.88 -6.66 -21.18
N GLY A 13 2.63 -5.72 -20.60
CA GLY A 13 2.91 -4.41 -21.21
C GLY A 13 1.70 -3.47 -21.28
N LYS A 14 0.55 -3.83 -20.70
CA LYS A 14 -0.65 -2.98 -20.65
C LYS A 14 -0.58 -1.99 -19.48
N CYS A 15 0.42 -1.14 -19.52
CA CYS A 15 0.51 0.05 -18.69
C CYS A 15 0.79 1.26 -19.58
N ASP A 16 0.33 2.43 -19.18
CA ASP A 16 0.67 3.65 -19.87
C ASP A 16 2.19 3.92 -19.72
N VAL A 17 2.79 4.54 -20.73
CA VAL A 17 4.14 5.10 -20.62
C VAL A 17 4.19 6.16 -19.52
N VAL A 18 3.05 6.83 -19.29
CA VAL A 18 2.86 7.82 -18.23
C VAL A 18 2.83 7.15 -16.85
N ARG A 19 3.53 7.77 -15.89
CA ARG A 19 3.52 7.39 -14.47
C ARG A 19 2.49 8.20 -13.71
N GLN A 20 1.94 7.62 -12.65
CA GLN A 20 1.08 8.33 -11.71
C GLN A 20 1.75 9.61 -11.22
N PRO A 21 1.01 10.72 -11.10
CA PRO A 21 1.56 11.97 -10.58
C PRO A 21 2.14 11.78 -9.17
N PRO A 22 3.07 12.65 -8.75
CA PRO A 22 3.50 12.74 -7.36
C PRO A 22 2.30 13.02 -6.45
N ILE A 23 2.32 12.45 -5.25
CA ILE A 23 1.33 12.79 -4.24
C ILE A 23 1.73 14.16 -3.66
N PRO A 24 0.83 15.16 -3.66
CA PRO A 24 1.17 16.50 -3.18
C PRO A 24 1.78 16.48 -1.78
N GLY A 25 2.95 17.10 -1.62
CA GLY A 25 3.67 17.14 -0.33
C GLY A 25 4.48 15.89 0.00
N PHE A 26 4.58 14.91 -0.90
CA PHE A 26 5.43 13.73 -0.73
C PHE A 26 6.42 13.57 -1.88
N THR A 27 7.69 13.39 -1.52
CA THR A 27 8.75 13.08 -2.49
C THR A 27 8.93 11.57 -2.56
N PRO A 28 8.72 10.93 -3.72
CA PRO A 28 8.97 9.50 -3.85
C PRO A 28 10.48 9.22 -3.85
N SER A 29 10.88 8.11 -3.23
CA SER A 29 12.27 7.63 -3.23
C SER A 29 12.71 7.01 -4.56
N GLY A 30 11.76 6.79 -5.49
CA GLY A 30 11.99 6.16 -6.78
C GLY A 30 10.87 6.50 -7.77
N PRO A 31 10.84 5.84 -8.94
CA PRO A 31 9.81 6.11 -9.94
C PRO A 31 8.42 5.75 -9.41
N ARG A 32 7.44 6.65 -9.63
CA ARG A 32 6.03 6.40 -9.32
C ARG A 32 5.49 5.23 -10.17
N PRO A 33 4.45 4.53 -9.71
CA PRO A 33 3.80 3.47 -10.49
C PRO A 33 3.30 3.98 -11.85
N HIS A 34 3.21 3.10 -12.84
CA HIS A 34 2.56 3.43 -14.12
C HIS A 34 1.05 3.65 -13.92
N VAL A 35 0.41 4.34 -14.87
CA VAL A 35 -1.05 4.41 -14.95
C VAL A 35 -1.56 3.13 -15.63
N PHE A 36 -2.69 2.59 -15.15
CA PHE A 36 -3.31 1.37 -15.68
C PHE A 36 -4.78 1.65 -16.04
N PRO A 37 -5.07 2.33 -17.18
CA PRO A 37 -6.40 2.84 -17.50
C PRO A 37 -7.45 1.73 -17.64
N ASP A 38 -7.05 0.54 -18.10
CA ASP A 38 -7.96 -0.59 -18.36
C ASP A 38 -8.08 -1.55 -17.17
N ARG A 39 -7.53 -1.20 -15.99
CA ARG A 39 -7.52 -2.09 -14.82
C ARG A 39 -8.12 -1.40 -13.61
N GLN A 40 -8.90 -2.15 -12.86
CA GLN A 40 -9.40 -1.70 -11.57
C GLN A 40 -8.28 -1.76 -10.52
N ALA A 41 -8.15 -0.69 -9.73
CA ALA A 41 -7.19 -0.64 -8.64
C ALA A 41 -7.73 -1.34 -7.39
N ILE A 42 -6.89 -2.16 -6.76
CA ILE A 42 -7.13 -2.74 -5.44
C ILE A 42 -6.05 -2.20 -4.50
N PHE A 43 -6.48 -1.42 -3.51
CA PHE A 43 -5.57 -0.93 -2.47
C PHE A 43 -5.64 -1.83 -1.23
N ILE A 44 -4.48 -2.29 -0.77
CA ILE A 44 -4.34 -3.12 0.44
C ILE A 44 -3.32 -2.43 1.33
N SER A 45 -3.66 -2.22 2.60
CA SER A 45 -2.69 -1.80 3.60
C SER A 45 -2.75 -2.73 4.81
N ALA A 46 -1.61 -2.88 5.47
CA ALA A 46 -1.51 -3.63 6.71
C ALA A 46 -0.77 -2.83 7.79
N ARG A 47 -0.93 -3.25 9.04
CA ARG A 47 -0.18 -2.74 10.20
C ARG A 47 -0.36 -1.23 10.41
N VAL A 48 -1.60 -0.74 10.29
CA VAL A 48 -1.95 0.61 10.78
C VAL A 48 -1.81 0.68 12.30
N HIS A 49 -2.23 -0.38 12.99
CA HIS A 49 -1.86 -0.63 14.37
C HIS A 49 -0.64 -1.56 14.40
N PRO A 50 0.43 -1.18 15.12
CA PRO A 50 1.67 -1.96 15.05
C PRO A 50 1.64 -3.31 15.76
N GLY A 51 0.69 -3.54 16.68
CA GLY A 51 0.52 -4.82 17.38
C GLY A 51 -0.17 -5.91 16.55
N GLU A 52 -0.80 -5.55 15.42
CA GLU A 52 -1.59 -6.48 14.59
C GLU A 52 -0.67 -7.33 13.68
N THR A 53 0.22 -8.13 14.26
CA THR A 53 1.14 -9.02 13.52
C THR A 53 0.46 -10.03 12.61
N PRO A 54 -0.76 -10.56 12.91
CA PRO A 54 -1.46 -11.44 11.98
C PRO A 54 -1.70 -10.82 10.59
N ALA A 55 -1.83 -9.49 10.51
CA ALA A 55 -2.03 -8.79 9.25
C ALA A 55 -0.85 -8.98 8.28
N SER A 56 0.38 -9.08 8.79
CA SER A 56 1.57 -9.33 7.96
C SER A 56 1.55 -10.74 7.36
N TYR A 57 1.14 -11.76 8.12
CA TYR A 57 1.03 -13.14 7.62
C TYR A 57 -0.10 -13.30 6.58
N VAL A 58 -1.24 -12.63 6.80
CA VAL A 58 -2.32 -12.59 5.82
C VAL A 58 -1.83 -11.93 4.53
N LEU A 59 -1.13 -10.80 4.63
CA LEU A 59 -0.58 -10.12 3.48
C LEU A 59 0.47 -10.96 2.74
N GLU A 60 1.33 -11.66 3.46
CA GLU A 60 2.28 -12.61 2.87
C GLU A 60 1.55 -13.69 2.05
N GLY A 61 0.47 -14.25 2.59
CA GLY A 61 -0.37 -15.21 1.89
C GLY A 61 -0.99 -14.63 0.60
N ILE A 62 -1.46 -13.38 0.64
CA ILE A 62 -1.96 -12.66 -0.53
C ILE A 62 -0.85 -12.51 -1.58
N LEU A 63 0.34 -12.04 -1.19
CA LEU A 63 1.48 -11.85 -2.09
C LEU A 63 1.92 -13.17 -2.73
N ARG A 64 2.01 -14.26 -1.96
CA ARG A 64 2.29 -15.62 -2.47
C ARG A 64 1.21 -16.08 -3.46
N GLY A 65 -0.05 -15.75 -3.19
CA GLY A 65 -1.16 -16.00 -4.10
C GLY A 65 -0.99 -15.26 -5.43
N LEU A 66 -0.70 -13.95 -5.39
CA LEU A 66 -0.48 -13.11 -6.57
C LEU A 66 0.78 -13.53 -7.34
N ALA A 67 1.80 -14.05 -6.67
CA ALA A 67 3.00 -14.61 -7.29
C ALA A 67 2.79 -16.00 -7.90
N GLY A 68 1.55 -16.53 -7.92
CA GLY A 68 1.23 -17.83 -8.51
C GLY A 68 1.65 -19.04 -7.67
N SER A 69 2.05 -18.83 -6.41
CA SER A 69 2.49 -19.93 -5.52
C SER A 69 1.33 -20.71 -4.89
N ARG A 70 0.07 -20.32 -5.13
CA ARG A 70 -1.12 -20.98 -4.55
C ARG A 70 -1.88 -21.78 -5.61
N ARG A 71 -1.98 -23.10 -5.41
CA ARG A 71 -2.80 -23.98 -6.26
C ARG A 71 -4.28 -23.57 -6.22
N GLY A 72 -4.94 -23.62 -7.38
CA GLY A 72 -6.36 -23.29 -7.53
C GLY A 72 -6.68 -21.80 -7.67
N LEU A 73 -5.67 -20.91 -7.59
CA LEU A 73 -5.82 -19.49 -7.86
C LEU A 73 -5.21 -19.13 -9.22
N ASP A 74 -6.02 -18.63 -10.15
CA ASP A 74 -5.54 -18.09 -11.42
C ASP A 74 -5.06 -16.64 -11.23
N ALA A 75 -3.84 -16.51 -10.69
CA ALA A 75 -3.21 -15.23 -10.41
C ALA A 75 -3.02 -14.38 -11.68
N ALA A 76 -2.69 -15.03 -12.81
CA ALA A 76 -2.50 -14.34 -14.09
C ALA A 76 -3.80 -13.67 -14.56
N LYS A 77 -4.94 -14.37 -14.46
CA LYS A 77 -6.25 -13.80 -14.79
C LYS A 77 -6.68 -12.68 -13.85
N LEU A 78 -6.28 -12.72 -12.59
CA LEU A 78 -6.50 -11.61 -11.64
C LEU A 78 -5.65 -10.40 -12.03
N LEU A 79 -4.35 -10.58 -12.20
CA LEU A 79 -3.40 -9.50 -12.50
C LEU A 79 -3.61 -8.85 -13.88
N ARG A 80 -4.27 -9.54 -14.82
CA ARG A 80 -4.70 -8.94 -16.10
C ARG A 80 -5.86 -7.96 -15.93
N ARG A 81 -6.69 -8.12 -14.90
CA ARG A 81 -7.90 -7.33 -14.64
C ARG A 81 -7.71 -6.26 -13.57
N TYR A 82 -6.82 -6.51 -12.62
CA TYR A 82 -6.58 -5.66 -11.47
C TYR A 82 -5.12 -5.23 -11.38
N VAL A 83 -4.91 -4.04 -10.84
CA VAL A 83 -3.61 -3.58 -10.33
C VAL A 83 -3.70 -3.51 -8.81
N PHE A 84 -2.74 -4.11 -8.12
CA PHE A 84 -2.70 -4.10 -6.65
C PHE A 84 -1.68 -3.07 -6.17
N PHE A 85 -2.14 -2.14 -5.34
CA PHE A 85 -1.32 -1.18 -4.61
C PHE A 85 -1.28 -1.60 -3.15
N ILE A 86 -0.11 -1.97 -2.66
CA ILE A 86 0.04 -2.67 -1.39
C ILE A 86 1.00 -1.91 -0.48
N VAL A 87 0.55 -1.56 0.72
CA VAL A 87 1.38 -1.00 1.81
C VAL A 87 1.57 -2.06 2.89
N PRO A 88 2.74 -2.72 2.98
CA PRO A 88 2.93 -3.80 3.94
C PRO A 88 2.93 -3.35 5.41
N VAL A 89 3.47 -2.17 5.67
CA VAL A 89 3.50 -1.58 7.00
C VAL A 89 3.16 -0.10 6.91
N LEU A 90 1.93 0.25 7.30
CA LEU A 90 1.47 1.65 7.29
C LEU A 90 2.04 2.46 8.47
N ASN A 91 2.35 1.82 9.59
CA ASN A 91 2.91 2.45 10.79
C ASN A 91 4.30 1.89 11.15
N PRO A 92 5.33 2.13 10.33
CA PRO A 92 6.65 1.52 10.53
C PRO A 92 7.33 2.02 11.81
N ASP A 93 7.10 3.28 12.20
CA ASP A 93 7.66 3.83 13.44
C ASP A 93 7.06 3.13 14.67
N GLY A 94 5.73 3.03 14.76
CA GLY A 94 5.07 2.31 15.84
C GLY A 94 5.50 0.85 15.93
N VAL A 95 5.79 0.20 14.80
CA VAL A 95 6.32 -1.17 14.78
C VAL A 95 7.73 -1.20 15.38
N ALA A 96 8.61 -0.30 14.97
CA ALA A 96 9.99 -0.23 15.46
C ALA A 96 10.07 0.01 16.97
N MET A 97 9.12 0.74 17.55
CA MET A 97 9.06 1.00 19.00
C MET A 97 8.25 -0.04 19.78
N GLY A 98 7.71 -1.08 19.13
CA GLY A 98 6.92 -2.11 19.82
C GLY A 98 5.57 -1.63 20.34
N HIS A 99 4.98 -0.60 19.74
CA HIS A 99 3.65 -0.11 20.14
C HIS A 99 2.56 -1.13 19.78
N HIS A 100 1.45 -1.12 20.53
CA HIS A 100 0.31 -1.96 20.20
C HIS A 100 -0.63 -1.29 19.17
N ARG A 101 -0.98 -0.01 19.36
CA ARG A 101 -2.07 0.63 18.59
C ARG A 101 -1.72 1.98 17.97
N THR A 102 -0.65 2.63 18.40
CA THR A 102 -0.38 4.04 18.09
C THR A 102 0.92 4.23 17.31
N ASP A 103 1.06 5.36 16.63
CA ASP A 103 2.33 5.81 16.05
C ASP A 103 3.34 6.29 17.13
N ALA A 104 4.44 6.88 16.69
CA ALA A 104 5.47 7.50 17.54
C ALA A 104 4.97 8.61 18.47
N ARG A 105 3.82 9.21 18.18
CA ARG A 105 3.26 10.33 18.93
C ARG A 105 2.07 9.93 19.78
N GLY A 106 1.81 8.62 19.92
CA GLY A 106 0.66 8.13 20.68
C GLY A 106 -0.67 8.28 19.94
N VAL A 107 -0.66 8.54 18.63
CA VAL A 107 -1.87 8.75 17.82
C VAL A 107 -2.33 7.44 17.19
N ASN A 108 -3.64 7.18 17.24
CA ASN A 108 -4.24 6.12 16.44
C ASN A 108 -4.41 6.61 14.99
N LEU A 109 -3.54 6.15 14.10
CA LEU A 109 -3.56 6.52 12.69
C LEU A 109 -4.87 6.14 11.98
N ASN A 110 -5.56 5.07 12.41
CA ASN A 110 -6.84 4.65 11.84
C ASN A 110 -8.02 5.57 12.21
N ARG A 111 -7.77 6.66 12.94
CA ARG A 111 -8.75 7.73 13.25
C ARG A 111 -8.47 9.03 12.50
N MET A 112 -7.40 9.08 11.71
CA MET A 112 -6.93 10.30 11.08
C MET A 112 -7.37 10.42 9.60
N TYR A 113 -8.01 9.40 9.02
CA TYR A 113 -8.58 9.50 7.67
C TYR A 113 -9.56 10.68 7.58
N GLY A 114 -9.50 11.44 6.49
CA GLY A 114 -10.29 12.65 6.24
C GLY A 114 -9.81 13.91 6.97
N GLN A 115 -8.92 13.78 7.95
CA GLN A 115 -8.41 14.90 8.77
C GLN A 115 -6.90 14.78 9.04
N ALA A 116 -6.20 14.04 8.19
CA ALA A 116 -4.78 13.78 8.35
C ALA A 116 -3.98 15.07 8.16
N ASP A 117 -3.09 15.33 9.11
CA ASP A 117 -2.13 16.42 9.01
C ASP A 117 -0.89 15.89 8.29
N ARG A 118 -0.27 16.71 7.43
CA ARG A 118 0.86 16.26 6.61
C ARG A 118 2.09 15.90 7.45
N GLU A 119 2.40 16.68 8.47
CA GLU A 119 3.61 16.48 9.29
C GLU A 119 3.39 15.40 10.34
N LYS A 120 2.16 15.31 10.86
CA LYS A 120 1.79 14.34 11.89
C LYS A 120 1.40 13.00 11.28
N HIS A 121 0.48 13.01 10.34
CA HIS A 121 -0.17 11.80 9.83
C HIS A 121 0.21 11.51 8.37
N ALA A 122 1.45 11.84 7.99
CA ALA A 122 2.03 11.59 6.67
C ALA A 122 1.65 10.23 6.05
N PRO A 123 1.76 9.09 6.75
CA PRO A 123 1.37 7.78 6.20
C PRO A 123 -0.09 7.70 5.74
N ILE A 124 -1.01 8.31 6.51
CA ILE A 124 -2.44 8.32 6.18
C ILE A 124 -2.71 9.21 4.98
N LEU A 125 -2.15 10.42 4.96
CA LEU A 125 -2.33 11.34 3.85
C LEU A 125 -1.73 10.78 2.54
N ALA A 126 -0.59 10.10 2.62
CA ALA A 126 0.00 9.40 1.48
C ALA A 126 -0.86 8.22 0.99
N ALA A 127 -1.41 7.42 1.91
CA ALA A 127 -2.31 6.31 1.56
C ALA A 127 -3.60 6.81 0.89
N GLU A 128 -4.21 7.87 1.40
CA GLU A 128 -5.37 8.50 0.74
C GLU A 128 -5.02 9.06 -0.64
N GLY A 129 -3.86 9.71 -0.74
CA GLY A 129 -3.33 10.21 -2.00
C GLY A 129 -3.18 9.09 -3.02
N ALA A 130 -2.64 7.93 -2.62
CA ALA A 130 -2.48 6.76 -3.48
C ALA A 130 -3.82 6.14 -3.95
N CYS A 131 -4.90 6.29 -3.18
CA CYS A 131 -6.24 5.80 -3.54
C CYS A 131 -7.01 6.73 -4.49
N ARG A 132 -6.57 7.98 -4.68
CA ARG A 132 -7.29 9.00 -5.49
C ARG A 132 -6.76 9.11 -6.93
N ILE A 133 -5.88 8.21 -7.35
CA ILE A 133 -5.11 8.26 -8.61
C ILE A 133 -5.59 7.20 -9.60
#